data_AF-A0A9N9FEA2-F1
#
_entry.id   AF-A0A9N9FEA2-F1
#
_cell.length_a   1.000
_cell.length_b   1.000
_cell.length_c   1.000
_cell.angle_alpha   90.00
_cell.angle_beta   90.00
_cell.angle_gamma   90.00
#
_symmetry.space_group_name_H-M   'P 1'
#
loop_
_entity.id
_entity.type
_entity.pdbx_description
1 polymer ?
#
loop_
_entity_poly.entity_id
_entity_poly.type
_entity_poly.pdbx_seq_one_letter_code
_entity_poly.pdbx_strand_id
1 'polypeptide(L)'
;MRVKCSSGGKFTNCLYKPKNEFKIKYKRTKDDELLDYFFASIATAEHQNKTPNDIFDKIKKKIENTYNIDELAKNGPLDKEIQNTKLNDKQKDQLQKIRIDQEAIVLRYNNIKDGINKETEISNLRDFGYWYIQIATAKLPEKMTSELNKLRKEKLDHLVNYINDYNTMQTDIENETDLGKLENFWPNQISSSNFTQEDKNNLNKARENRINELKKTQTDEIYDKI
;
A
#
# COMPACT_ATOMS: atom_id res chain seq x y z
N MET A 1 15.49 37.70 -18.02
CA MET A 1 16.82 37.07 -17.81
C MET A 1 17.68 37.31 -19.05
N ARG A 2 18.88 37.90 -18.92
CA ARG A 2 19.83 38.06 -20.04
C ARG A 2 20.65 36.77 -20.14
N VAL A 3 20.47 36.01 -21.22
CA VAL A 3 21.16 34.74 -21.45
C VAL A 3 22.32 34.98 -22.42
N LYS A 4 23.53 34.51 -22.08
CA LYS A 4 24.71 34.57 -22.95
C LYS A 4 24.74 33.33 -23.83
N CYS A 5 24.84 33.50 -25.15
CA CYS A 5 24.94 32.39 -26.10
C CYS A 5 26.35 32.38 -26.71
N SER A 6 26.92 31.18 -26.88
CA SER A 6 28.24 30.97 -27.50
C SER A 6 28.06 30.55 -28.95
N SER A 7 28.60 31.33 -29.88
CA SER A 7 28.87 30.87 -31.25
C SER A 7 30.29 31.28 -31.61
N GLY A 8 31.14 30.31 -31.96
CA GLY A 8 32.52 30.57 -32.43
C GLY A 8 33.49 31.14 -31.39
N GLY A 9 33.31 30.88 -30.09
CA GLY A 9 34.30 31.21 -29.06
C GLY A 9 34.29 32.65 -28.51
N LYS A 10 33.29 33.47 -28.84
CA LYS A 10 33.04 34.76 -28.15
C LYS A 10 31.58 34.86 -27.71
N PHE A 11 31.36 35.27 -26.45
CA PHE A 11 30.01 35.42 -25.89
C PHE A 11 29.45 36.81 -26.21
N THR A 12 28.28 36.87 -26.85
CA THR A 12 27.50 38.12 -27.02
C THR A 12 26.12 37.98 -26.39
N ASN A 13 25.52 39.11 -26.02
CA ASN A 13 24.20 39.16 -25.40
C ASN A 13 23.13 39.08 -26.49
N CYS A 14 22.30 38.03 -26.47
CA CYS A 14 21.20 37.87 -27.41
C CYS A 14 19.85 38.18 -26.73
N LEU A 15 18.94 38.83 -27.45
CA LEU A 15 17.56 39.06 -27.00
C LEU A 15 16.72 37.79 -27.25
N TYR A 16 16.22 37.20 -26.18
CA TYR A 16 15.27 36.09 -26.22
C TYR A 16 13.94 36.53 -26.84
N LYS A 17 13.51 35.90 -27.93
CA LYS A 17 12.14 36.02 -28.46
C LYS A 17 11.36 34.77 -28.06
N PRO A 18 10.25 34.88 -27.28
CA PRO A 18 9.39 33.74 -27.02
C PRO A 18 8.76 33.25 -28.32
N LYS A 19 8.72 31.93 -28.52
CA LYS A 19 8.01 31.30 -29.64
C LYS A 19 6.53 31.59 -29.50
N ASN A 20 5.93 32.10 -30.58
CA ASN A 20 4.50 32.35 -30.72
C ASN A 20 3.67 31.16 -30.23
N GLU A 21 2.71 31.45 -29.35
CA GLU A 21 1.62 30.56 -28.99
C GLU A 21 0.83 30.17 -30.24
N PHE A 22 0.86 28.89 -30.59
CA PHE A 22 -0.06 28.33 -31.58
C PHE A 22 -1.47 28.30 -30.96
N LYS A 23 -2.28 29.32 -31.25
CA LYS A 23 -3.74 29.23 -31.11
C LYS A 23 -4.28 28.32 -32.21
N ILE A 24 -4.48 27.04 -31.91
CA ILE A 24 -5.16 26.11 -32.80
C ILE A 24 -6.67 26.41 -32.74
N LYS A 25 -7.20 26.99 -33.82
CA LYS A 25 -8.65 27.01 -34.09
C LYS A 25 -9.03 25.64 -34.61
N TYR A 26 -9.77 24.86 -33.83
CA TYR A 26 -10.37 23.61 -34.32
C TYR A 26 -11.41 23.93 -35.39
N LYS A 27 -11.07 23.65 -36.65
CA LYS A 27 -12.08 23.38 -37.70
C LYS A 27 -12.48 21.92 -37.55
N ARG A 28 -13.67 21.69 -36.98
CA ARG A 28 -14.36 20.41 -36.98
C ARG A 28 -14.67 20.04 -38.43
N THR A 29 -14.04 18.99 -38.96
CA THR A 29 -14.49 18.09 -40.04
C THR A 29 -13.27 17.40 -40.68
N LYS A 30 -13.22 16.06 -40.58
CA LYS A 30 -12.32 15.05 -41.20
C LYS A 30 -11.45 14.20 -40.25
N ASP A 31 -11.19 14.65 -39.03
CA ASP A 31 -10.39 13.86 -38.07
C ASP A 31 -11.21 12.80 -37.31
N ASP A 32 -12.51 13.03 -37.13
CA ASP A 32 -13.40 12.06 -36.47
C ASP A 32 -13.56 10.77 -37.30
N GLU A 33 -13.60 10.87 -38.64
CA GLU A 33 -13.60 9.69 -39.53
C GLU A 33 -12.28 8.91 -39.48
N LEU A 34 -11.16 9.61 -39.22
CA LEU A 34 -9.83 9.01 -39.14
C LEU A 34 -9.62 8.35 -37.78
N LEU A 35 -10.15 8.94 -36.71
CA LEU A 35 -10.22 8.35 -35.37
C LEU A 35 -11.18 7.17 -35.34
N ASP A 36 -12.36 7.27 -35.96
CA ASP A 36 -13.30 6.15 -36.06
C ASP A 36 -12.74 5.04 -36.94
N TYR A 37 -12.05 5.35 -38.04
CA TYR A 37 -11.33 4.34 -38.83
C TYR A 37 -10.15 3.75 -38.05
N PHE A 38 -9.44 4.54 -37.24
CA PHE A 38 -8.35 4.06 -36.40
C PHE A 38 -8.86 3.15 -35.28
N PHE A 39 -9.90 3.56 -34.53
CA PHE A 39 -10.54 2.73 -33.51
C PHE A 39 -11.28 1.54 -34.11
N ALA A 40 -11.91 1.67 -35.27
CA ALA A 40 -12.49 0.55 -36.00
C ALA A 40 -11.41 -0.41 -36.50
N SER A 41 -10.25 0.08 -36.94
CA SER A 41 -9.09 -0.72 -37.36
C SER A 41 -8.40 -1.40 -36.18
N ILE A 42 -8.36 -0.76 -34.99
CA ILE A 42 -7.91 -1.39 -33.74
C ILE A 42 -8.93 -2.44 -33.30
N ALA A 43 -10.23 -2.14 -33.34
CA ALA A 43 -11.29 -3.09 -33.00
C ALA A 43 -11.34 -4.27 -33.98
N THR A 44 -11.10 -4.05 -35.27
CA THR A 44 -10.99 -5.14 -36.26
C THR A 44 -9.66 -5.87 -36.14
N ALA A 45 -8.53 -5.23 -35.81
CA ALA A 45 -7.28 -5.93 -35.50
C ALA A 45 -7.38 -6.77 -34.21
N GLU A 46 -8.15 -6.30 -33.22
CA GLU A 46 -8.46 -7.03 -31.98
C GLU A 46 -9.50 -8.15 -32.18
N HIS A 47 -10.34 -8.06 -33.23
CA HIS A 47 -11.34 -9.07 -33.57
C HIS A 47 -10.90 -10.07 -34.67
N GLN A 48 -9.97 -9.72 -35.55
CA GLN A 48 -9.55 -10.56 -36.68
C GLN A 48 -8.42 -11.54 -36.35
N ASN A 49 -7.80 -11.43 -35.17
CA ASN A 49 -6.80 -12.39 -34.66
C ASN A 49 -7.24 -13.14 -33.38
N LYS A 50 -8.55 -13.20 -33.09
CA LYS A 50 -9.09 -14.05 -32.02
C LYS A 50 -9.81 -15.25 -32.61
N THR A 51 -9.05 -16.28 -32.94
CA THR A 51 -9.50 -17.65 -32.65
C THR A 51 -9.09 -17.99 -31.21
N PRO A 52 -9.98 -17.94 -30.21
CA PRO A 52 -9.61 -18.10 -28.80
C PRO A 52 -9.46 -19.57 -28.37
N ASN A 53 -9.02 -20.48 -29.25
CA ASN A 53 -9.11 -21.91 -28.96
C ASN A 53 -7.78 -22.67 -29.12
N ASP A 54 -6.63 -22.00 -28.96
CA ASP A 54 -5.44 -22.75 -28.59
C ASP A 54 -5.57 -23.15 -27.10
N ILE A 55 -5.62 -24.46 -26.87
CA ILE A 55 -5.66 -25.07 -25.53
C ILE A 55 -4.52 -24.50 -24.67
N PHE A 56 -3.38 -24.21 -25.29
CA PHE A 56 -2.23 -23.60 -24.63
C PHE A 56 -2.58 -22.23 -24.03
N ASP A 57 -3.09 -21.29 -24.83
CA ASP A 57 -3.40 -19.93 -24.38
C ASP A 57 -4.49 -19.90 -23.31
N LYS A 58 -5.47 -20.81 -23.40
CA LYS A 58 -6.52 -20.95 -22.39
C LYS A 58 -5.93 -21.35 -21.04
N ILE A 59 -5.05 -22.36 -21.02
CA ILE A 59 -4.43 -22.83 -19.77
C ILE A 59 -3.43 -21.81 -19.25
N LYS A 60 -2.64 -21.19 -20.13
CA LYS A 60 -1.73 -20.10 -19.76
C LYS A 60 -2.47 -18.97 -19.05
N LYS A 61 -3.56 -18.47 -19.63
CA LYS A 61 -4.38 -17.42 -19.00
C LYS A 61 -5.01 -17.90 -17.70
N LYS A 62 -5.40 -19.16 -17.60
CA LYS A 62 -5.92 -19.73 -16.35
C LYS A 62 -4.88 -19.67 -15.25
N ILE A 63 -3.65 -20.12 -15.54
CA ILE A 63 -2.51 -20.05 -14.61
C ILE A 63 -2.24 -18.60 -14.19
N GLU A 64 -2.09 -17.67 -15.14
CA GLU A 64 -1.76 -16.26 -14.86
C GLU A 64 -2.82 -15.54 -13.99
N ASN A 65 -4.08 -15.99 -14.06
CA ASN A 65 -5.19 -15.45 -13.28
C ASN A 65 -5.46 -16.22 -11.97
N THR A 66 -4.76 -17.32 -11.71
CA THR A 66 -4.88 -18.06 -10.46
C THR A 66 -3.99 -17.45 -9.39
N TYR A 67 -4.60 -17.12 -8.25
CA TYR A 67 -3.92 -16.62 -7.05
C TYR A 67 -4.05 -17.57 -5.86
N ASN A 68 -4.70 -18.73 -6.07
CA ASN A 68 -4.81 -19.79 -5.09
C ASN A 68 -3.58 -20.69 -5.17
N ILE A 69 -2.86 -20.84 -4.06
CA ILE A 69 -1.62 -21.61 -4.02
C ILE A 69 -1.87 -23.12 -4.21
N ASP A 70 -2.97 -23.65 -3.67
CA ASP A 70 -3.28 -25.08 -3.76
C ASP A 70 -3.62 -25.49 -5.21
N GLU A 71 -4.14 -24.55 -6.00
CA GLU A 71 -4.40 -24.75 -7.43
C GLU A 71 -3.10 -24.79 -8.25
N LEU A 72 -2.10 -24.00 -7.86
CA LEU A 72 -0.81 -23.86 -8.54
C LEU A 72 0.20 -24.94 -8.10
N ALA A 73 0.05 -25.49 -6.90
CA ALA A 73 0.97 -26.45 -6.30
C ALA A 73 1.21 -27.70 -7.16
N LYS A 74 2.37 -28.34 -6.97
CA LYS A 74 2.68 -29.64 -7.60
C LYS A 74 1.60 -30.69 -7.28
N ASN A 75 1.16 -31.41 -8.30
CA ASN A 75 0.02 -32.32 -8.30
C ASN A 75 -1.34 -31.66 -8.00
N GLY A 76 -1.40 -30.33 -8.00
CA GLY A 76 -2.62 -29.55 -7.90
C GLY A 76 -3.49 -29.65 -9.17
N PRO A 77 -4.69 -29.07 -9.13
CA PRO A 77 -5.62 -29.01 -10.27
C PRO A 77 -4.97 -28.56 -11.59
N LEU A 78 -4.18 -27.47 -11.58
CA LEU A 78 -3.57 -26.95 -12.80
C LEU A 78 -2.43 -27.82 -13.31
N ASP A 79 -1.64 -28.43 -12.42
CA ASP A 79 -0.58 -29.37 -12.80
C ASP A 79 -1.18 -30.59 -13.53
N LYS A 80 -2.23 -31.17 -12.93
CA LYS A 80 -2.98 -32.28 -13.52
C LYS A 80 -3.61 -31.90 -14.86
N GLU A 81 -4.18 -30.70 -14.96
CA GLU A 81 -4.75 -30.19 -16.22
C GLU A 81 -3.70 -30.08 -17.32
N ILE A 82 -2.51 -29.53 -17.02
CA ILE A 82 -1.39 -29.46 -17.99
C ILE A 82 -1.00 -30.86 -18.45
N GLN A 83 -0.83 -31.81 -17.53
CA GLN A 83 -0.41 -33.19 -17.83
C GLN A 83 -1.41 -33.91 -18.74
N ASN A 84 -2.71 -33.73 -18.51
CA ASN A 84 -3.79 -34.40 -19.22
C ASN A 84 -4.14 -33.77 -20.59
N THR A 85 -3.49 -32.67 -20.97
CA THR A 85 -3.74 -32.04 -22.27
C THR A 85 -3.15 -32.82 -23.45
N LYS A 86 -3.70 -32.58 -24.65
CA LYS A 86 -3.18 -33.09 -25.93
C LYS A 86 -2.02 -32.25 -26.49
N LEU A 87 -1.48 -31.31 -25.70
CA LEU A 87 -0.35 -30.48 -26.11
C LEU A 87 0.92 -31.31 -26.24
N ASN A 88 1.86 -30.85 -27.08
CA ASN A 88 3.17 -31.49 -27.16
C ASN A 88 4.01 -31.19 -25.91
N ASP A 89 5.07 -31.98 -25.70
CA ASP A 89 5.90 -31.89 -24.50
C ASP A 89 6.52 -30.51 -24.32
N LYS A 90 6.94 -29.86 -25.41
CA LYS A 90 7.50 -28.49 -25.36
C LYS A 90 6.49 -27.48 -24.83
N GLN A 91 5.23 -27.56 -25.25
CA GLN A 91 4.15 -26.70 -24.77
C GLN A 91 3.79 -27.01 -23.31
N LYS A 92 3.77 -28.29 -22.93
CA LYS A 92 3.54 -28.70 -21.54
C LYS A 92 4.64 -28.16 -20.62
N ASP A 93 5.91 -28.28 -21.02
CA ASP A 93 7.05 -27.74 -20.27
C ASP A 93 6.98 -26.21 -20.11
N GLN A 94 6.53 -25.50 -21.14
CA GLN A 94 6.31 -24.06 -21.07
C GLN A 94 5.21 -23.71 -20.06
N LEU A 95 4.07 -24.41 -20.08
CA LEU A 95 3.00 -24.20 -19.11
C LEU A 95 3.44 -24.54 -17.69
N GLN A 96 4.26 -25.57 -17.51
CA GLN A 96 4.81 -25.93 -16.20
C GLN A 96 5.71 -24.83 -15.64
N LYS A 97 6.57 -24.23 -16.48
CA LYS A 97 7.40 -23.09 -16.06
C LYS A 97 6.54 -21.91 -15.65
N ILE A 98 5.54 -21.55 -16.46
CA ILE A 98 4.61 -20.44 -16.15
C ILE A 98 3.86 -20.71 -14.84
N ARG A 99 3.42 -21.96 -14.59
CA ARG A 99 2.77 -22.35 -13.33
C ARG A 99 3.69 -22.16 -12.13
N ILE A 100 4.93 -22.65 -12.21
CA ILE A 100 5.91 -22.55 -11.11
C ILE A 100 6.28 -21.07 -10.85
N ASP A 101 6.46 -20.29 -11.91
CA ASP A 101 6.74 -18.85 -11.80
C ASP A 101 5.57 -18.11 -11.12
N GLN A 102 4.33 -18.43 -11.51
CA GLN A 102 3.14 -17.87 -10.89
C GLN A 102 3.00 -18.30 -9.42
N GLU A 103 3.24 -19.58 -9.10
CA GLU A 103 3.26 -20.10 -7.74
C GLU A 103 4.23 -19.29 -6.86
N ALA A 104 5.44 -19.06 -7.36
CA ALA A 104 6.46 -18.27 -6.68
C ALA A 104 6.05 -16.79 -6.48
N ILE A 105 5.34 -16.20 -7.44
CA ILE A 105 4.77 -14.84 -7.32
C ILE A 105 3.73 -14.80 -6.19
N VAL A 106 2.79 -15.75 -6.17
CA VAL A 106 1.72 -15.82 -5.16
C VAL A 106 2.29 -16.04 -3.77
N LEU A 107 3.25 -16.95 -3.60
CA LEU A 107 3.93 -17.17 -2.32
C LEU A 107 4.60 -15.90 -1.81
N ARG A 108 5.33 -15.20 -2.68
CA ARG A 108 6.03 -13.96 -2.32
C ARG A 108 5.05 -12.87 -1.90
N TYR A 109 3.95 -12.71 -2.63
CA TYR A 109 2.88 -11.78 -2.28
C TYR A 109 2.31 -12.09 -0.89
N ASN A 110 1.95 -13.35 -0.63
CA ASN A 110 1.38 -13.77 0.66
C ASN A 110 2.36 -13.56 1.82
N ASN A 111 3.64 -13.90 1.64
CA ASN A 111 4.66 -13.68 2.66
C ASN A 111 4.82 -12.20 3.02
N ILE A 112 4.84 -11.31 2.03
CA ILE A 112 4.93 -9.87 2.27
C ILE A 112 3.65 -9.35 2.94
N LYS A 113 2.48 -9.80 2.47
CA LYS A 113 1.17 -9.43 3.03
C LYS A 113 1.08 -9.80 4.51
N ASP A 114 1.46 -11.02 4.87
CA ASP A 114 1.44 -11.51 6.24
C ASP A 114 2.45 -10.76 7.12
N GLY A 115 3.63 -10.46 6.57
CA GLY A 115 4.64 -9.65 7.23
C GLY A 115 4.12 -8.25 7.58
N ILE A 116 3.50 -7.56 6.63
CA ILE A 116 2.87 -6.24 6.86
C ILE A 116 1.76 -6.33 7.92
N ASN A 117 0.91 -7.36 7.86
CA ASN A 117 -0.19 -7.51 8.83
C ASN A 117 0.31 -7.68 10.27
N LYS A 118 1.43 -8.38 10.45
CA LYS A 118 2.07 -8.64 11.75
C LYS A 118 2.98 -7.52 12.22
N GLU A 119 3.30 -6.56 11.36
CA GLU A 119 4.22 -5.47 11.69
C GLU A 119 3.65 -4.58 12.80
N THR A 120 4.53 -4.23 13.74
CA THR A 120 4.27 -3.32 14.86
C THR A 120 5.18 -2.10 14.82
N GLU A 121 6.29 -2.17 14.10
CA GLU A 121 7.27 -1.10 13.96
C GLU A 121 6.86 -0.12 12.86
N ILE A 122 6.47 1.09 13.27
CA ILE A 122 6.08 2.18 12.36
C ILE A 122 7.15 2.50 11.32
N SER A 123 8.43 2.49 11.74
CA SER A 123 9.57 2.82 10.86
C SER A 123 9.67 1.88 9.66
N ASN A 124 9.35 0.60 9.84
CA ASN A 124 9.38 -0.40 8.77
C ASN A 124 8.28 -0.21 7.73
N LEU A 125 7.16 0.40 8.12
CA LEU A 125 6.00 0.66 7.26
C LEU A 125 6.09 1.98 6.51
N ARG A 126 7.00 2.89 6.87
CA ARG A 126 7.17 4.19 6.19
C ARG A 126 7.66 4.02 4.76
N ASP A 127 7.48 5.09 3.97
CA ASP A 127 8.06 5.15 2.63
C ASP A 127 9.58 5.02 2.72
N PHE A 128 10.16 4.25 1.80
CA PHE A 128 11.58 3.84 1.83
C PHE A 128 11.99 3.01 3.05
N GLY A 129 11.04 2.61 3.91
CA GLY A 129 11.26 1.64 4.98
C GLY A 129 11.38 0.21 4.47
N TYR A 130 11.55 -0.73 5.40
CA TYR A 130 11.77 -2.14 5.08
C TYR A 130 10.70 -2.71 4.14
N TRP A 131 9.42 -2.58 4.49
CA TRP A 131 8.34 -3.19 3.70
C TRP A 131 8.16 -2.53 2.33
N TYR A 132 8.40 -1.23 2.22
CA TYR A 132 8.43 -0.54 0.93
C TYR A 132 9.49 -1.15 -0.01
N ILE A 133 10.70 -1.37 0.52
CA ILE A 133 11.80 -1.97 -0.24
C ILE A 133 11.48 -3.42 -0.60
N GLN A 134 10.91 -4.21 0.33
CA GLN A 134 10.49 -5.59 0.05
C GLN A 134 9.48 -5.63 -1.10
N ILE A 135 8.46 -4.78 -1.08
CA ILE A 135 7.46 -4.69 -2.16
C ILE A 135 8.13 -4.30 -3.49
N ALA A 136 8.96 -3.26 -3.50
CA ALA A 136 9.60 -2.75 -4.72
C ALA A 136 10.56 -3.77 -5.37
N THR A 137 11.25 -4.56 -4.57
CA THR A 137 12.23 -5.54 -5.05
C THR A 137 11.62 -6.91 -5.36
N ALA A 138 10.38 -7.17 -4.94
CA ALA A 138 9.70 -8.45 -5.09
C ALA A 138 9.36 -8.81 -6.55
N LYS A 139 9.44 -7.86 -7.49
CA LYS A 139 9.08 -8.05 -8.91
C LYS A 139 7.65 -8.61 -9.10
N LEU A 140 6.71 -8.15 -8.28
CA LEU A 140 5.32 -8.55 -8.35
C LEU A 140 4.58 -7.80 -9.48
N PRO A 141 3.48 -8.35 -10.00
CA PRO A 141 2.58 -7.61 -10.89
C PRO A 141 2.13 -6.28 -10.25
N GLU A 142 1.95 -5.25 -11.08
CA GLU A 142 1.61 -3.89 -10.63
C GLU A 142 0.40 -3.87 -9.68
N LYS A 143 -0.64 -4.65 -10.00
CA LYS A 143 -1.84 -4.78 -9.17
C LYS A 143 -1.50 -5.24 -7.74
N MET A 144 -0.70 -6.30 -7.61
CA MET A 144 -0.27 -6.83 -6.31
C MET A 144 0.63 -5.85 -5.56
N THR A 145 1.56 -5.21 -6.27
CA THR A 145 2.41 -4.15 -5.71
C THR A 145 1.58 -2.98 -5.16
N SER A 146 0.54 -2.58 -5.87
CA SER A 146 -0.39 -1.51 -5.45
C SER A 146 -1.18 -1.92 -4.21
N GLU A 147 -1.74 -3.14 -4.20
CA GLU A 147 -2.45 -3.70 -3.05
C GLU A 147 -1.58 -3.77 -1.79
N LEU A 148 -0.34 -4.28 -1.90
CA LEU A 148 0.58 -4.34 -0.76
C LEU A 148 0.98 -2.96 -0.27
N ASN A 149 1.19 -1.98 -1.16
CA ASN A 149 1.48 -0.61 -0.77
C ASN A 149 0.30 0.06 -0.07
N LYS A 150 -0.93 -0.20 -0.52
CA LYS A 150 -2.14 0.26 0.15
C LYS A 150 -2.25 -0.35 1.55
N LEU A 151 -2.11 -1.66 1.67
CA LEU A 151 -2.15 -2.38 2.95
C LEU A 151 -1.09 -1.84 3.93
N ARG A 152 0.15 -1.63 3.45
CA ARG A 152 1.24 -1.04 4.23
C ARG A 152 0.86 0.32 4.80
N LYS A 153 0.27 1.20 3.98
CA LYS A 153 -0.14 2.54 4.40
C LYS A 153 -1.29 2.50 5.41
N GLU A 154 -2.31 1.67 5.16
CA GLU A 154 -3.41 1.49 6.10
C GLU A 154 -2.93 0.99 7.46
N LYS A 155 -1.97 0.05 7.47
CA LYS A 155 -1.34 -0.44 8.70
C LYS A 155 -0.54 0.65 9.41
N LEU A 156 0.22 1.45 8.66
CA LEU A 156 0.97 2.60 9.19
C LEU A 156 0.03 3.60 9.87
N ASP A 157 -1.02 4.01 9.17
CA ASP A 157 -1.99 4.99 9.66
C ASP A 157 -2.68 4.48 10.93
N HIS A 158 -3.07 3.21 10.95
CA HIS A 158 -3.64 2.58 12.14
C HIS A 158 -2.69 2.66 13.34
N LEU A 159 -1.41 2.28 13.17
CA LEU A 159 -0.45 2.28 14.28
C LEU A 159 -0.12 3.70 14.76
N VAL A 160 0.03 4.65 13.84
CA VAL A 160 0.27 6.06 14.19
C VAL A 160 -0.89 6.61 15.01
N ASN A 161 -2.14 6.39 14.57
CA ASN A 161 -3.32 6.85 15.30
C ASN A 161 -3.44 6.18 16.66
N TYR A 162 -3.23 4.85 16.73
CA TYR A 162 -3.24 4.11 17.99
C TYR A 162 -2.26 4.70 19.02
N ILE A 163 -1.01 4.95 18.61
CA ILE A 163 0.02 5.50 19.50
C ILE A 163 -0.31 6.94 19.89
N ASN A 164 -0.79 7.76 18.96
CA ASN A 164 -1.17 9.14 19.26
C ASN A 164 -2.30 9.17 20.28
N ASP A 165 -3.37 8.41 20.06
CA ASP A 165 -4.52 8.34 20.97
C ASP A 165 -4.10 7.85 22.36
N TYR A 166 -3.23 6.83 22.42
CA TYR A 166 -2.69 6.32 23.68
C TYR A 166 -1.89 7.39 24.43
N ASN A 167 -0.95 8.05 23.76
CA ASN A 167 -0.11 9.09 24.35
C ASN A 167 -0.92 10.31 24.80
N THR A 168 -1.94 10.71 24.02
CA THR A 168 -2.85 11.79 24.40
C THR A 168 -3.61 11.42 25.66
N MET A 169 -4.21 10.23 25.72
CA MET A 169 -4.93 9.77 26.91
C MET A 169 -4.01 9.69 28.14
N GLN A 170 -2.79 9.18 27.97
CA GLN A 170 -1.80 9.12 29.05
C GLN A 170 -1.45 10.53 29.55
N THR A 171 -1.17 11.46 28.65
CA THR A 171 -0.84 12.86 28.98
C THR A 171 -2.00 13.56 29.69
N ASP A 172 -3.23 13.32 29.25
CA ASP A 172 -4.42 13.91 29.87
C ASP A 172 -4.64 13.36 31.29
N ILE A 173 -4.40 12.06 31.50
CA ILE A 173 -4.44 11.45 32.84
C ILE A 173 -3.36 12.04 33.75
N GLU A 174 -2.11 12.15 33.28
CA GLU A 174 -0.98 12.66 34.05
C GLU A 174 -1.15 14.13 34.44
N ASN A 175 -1.81 14.92 33.59
CA ASN A 175 -2.08 16.34 33.84
C ASN A 175 -3.42 16.60 34.55
N GLU A 176 -4.27 15.59 34.73
CA GLU A 176 -5.56 15.75 35.41
C GLU A 176 -5.32 16.16 36.88
N THR A 177 -6.12 17.11 37.34
CA THR A 177 -6.07 17.66 38.71
C THR A 177 -7.35 17.38 39.47
N ASP A 178 -8.44 17.05 38.77
CA ASP A 178 -9.72 16.66 39.37
C ASP A 178 -9.71 15.19 39.79
N LEU A 179 -9.58 14.94 41.10
CA LEU A 179 -9.67 13.60 41.69
C LEU A 179 -10.97 12.88 41.33
N GLY A 180 -12.10 13.59 41.25
CA GLY A 180 -13.39 13.02 40.89
C GLY A 180 -13.40 12.48 39.46
N LYS A 181 -12.74 13.16 38.52
CA LYS A 181 -12.57 12.65 37.15
C LYS A 181 -11.63 11.44 37.09
N LEU A 182 -10.51 11.47 37.82
CA LEU A 182 -9.59 10.33 37.93
C LEU A 182 -10.28 9.09 38.50
N GLU A 183 -11.18 9.25 39.46
CA GLU A 183 -11.90 8.15 40.08
C GLU A 183 -13.08 7.63 39.24
N ASN A 184 -13.80 8.50 38.51
CA ASN A 184 -15.08 8.15 37.89
C ASN A 184 -15.13 8.26 36.35
N PHE A 185 -14.46 9.24 35.75
CA PHE A 185 -14.50 9.47 34.30
C PHE A 185 -13.50 8.59 33.57
N TRP A 186 -12.24 8.63 34.00
CA TRP A 186 -11.13 7.97 33.31
C TRP A 186 -11.25 6.44 33.21
N PRO A 187 -11.71 5.70 34.23
CA PRO A 187 -11.90 4.25 34.11
C PRO A 187 -12.83 3.86 32.97
N ASN A 188 -13.91 4.63 32.78
CA ASN A 188 -14.88 4.40 31.71
C ASN A 188 -14.25 4.69 30.34
N GLN A 189 -13.52 5.80 30.21
CA GLN A 189 -12.82 6.15 28.98
C GLN A 189 -11.79 5.07 28.59
N ILE A 190 -10.93 4.67 29.53
CA ILE A 190 -9.92 3.61 29.33
C ILE A 190 -10.60 2.30 28.93
N SER A 191 -11.65 1.90 29.63
CA SER A 191 -12.38 0.66 29.35
C SER A 191 -13.00 0.65 27.94
N SER A 192 -13.60 1.78 27.52
CA SER A 192 -14.24 1.93 26.21
C SER A 192 -13.28 2.11 25.03
N SER A 193 -12.00 2.37 25.29
CA SER A 193 -10.99 2.57 24.25
C SER A 193 -10.71 1.30 23.43
N ASN A 194 -10.14 1.49 22.24
CA ASN A 194 -9.70 0.39 21.37
C ASN A 194 -8.31 -0.15 21.74
N PHE A 195 -7.75 0.25 22.89
CA PHE A 195 -6.44 -0.21 23.31
C PHE A 195 -6.41 -1.69 23.70
N THR A 196 -5.22 -2.29 23.63
CA THR A 196 -4.99 -3.64 24.15
C THR A 196 -5.25 -3.68 25.65
N GLN A 197 -5.50 -4.87 26.19
CA GLN A 197 -5.71 -5.03 27.63
C GLN A 197 -4.47 -4.60 28.43
N GLU A 198 -3.27 -4.84 27.89
CA GLU A 198 -2.02 -4.41 28.50
C GLU A 198 -1.92 -2.89 28.60
N ASP A 199 -2.21 -2.19 27.50
CA ASP A 199 -2.21 -0.73 27.45
C ASP A 199 -3.28 -0.11 28.35
N LYS A 200 -4.48 -0.71 28.40
CA LYS A 200 -5.52 -0.32 29.36
C LYS A 200 -5.06 -0.48 30.81
N ASN A 201 -4.32 -1.54 31.11
CA ASN A 201 -3.77 -1.73 32.45
C ASN A 201 -2.69 -0.68 32.77
N ASN A 202 -1.86 -0.32 31.79
CA ASN A 202 -0.84 0.71 31.94
C ASN A 202 -1.46 2.10 32.18
N LEU A 203 -2.50 2.47 31.43
CA LEU A 203 -3.24 3.71 31.65
C LEU A 203 -3.92 3.74 33.04
N ASN A 204 -4.49 2.62 33.49
CA ASN A 204 -5.07 2.53 34.82
C ASN A 204 -4.01 2.69 35.93
N LYS A 205 -2.81 2.15 35.75
CA LYS A 205 -1.69 2.37 36.68
C LYS A 205 -1.25 3.84 36.70
N ALA A 206 -1.13 4.48 35.54
CA ALA A 206 -0.79 5.90 35.45
C ALA A 206 -1.83 6.77 36.19
N ARG A 207 -3.12 6.44 36.01
CA ARG A 207 -4.25 7.07 36.73
C ARG A 207 -4.15 6.88 38.25
N GLU A 208 -3.87 5.67 38.72
CA GLU A 208 -3.71 5.38 40.15
C GLU A 208 -2.52 6.12 40.76
N ASN A 209 -1.39 6.16 40.07
CA ASN A 209 -0.22 6.94 40.47
C ASN A 209 -0.59 8.42 40.62
N ARG A 210 -1.31 8.97 39.65
CA ARG A 210 -1.74 10.36 39.68
C ARG A 210 -2.67 10.68 40.85
N ILE A 211 -3.64 9.79 41.14
CA ILE A 211 -4.52 9.92 42.32
C ILE A 211 -3.68 10.00 43.61
N ASN A 212 -2.68 9.13 43.74
CA ASN A 212 -1.82 9.08 44.93
C ASN A 212 -0.97 10.34 45.07
N GLU A 213 -0.44 10.88 43.97
CA GLU A 213 0.28 12.16 43.96
C GLU A 213 -0.60 13.30 44.49
N LEU A 214 -1.81 13.45 43.93
CA LEU A 214 -2.73 14.53 44.30
C LEU A 214 -3.20 14.41 45.77
N LYS A 215 -3.51 13.20 46.24
CA LYS A 215 -3.87 12.96 47.65
C LYS A 215 -2.74 13.30 48.61
N LYS A 216 -1.49 13.00 48.23
CA LYS A 216 -0.31 13.36 49.01
C LYS A 216 -0.13 14.88 49.07
N THR A 217 -0.19 15.57 47.94
CA THR A 217 -0.07 17.04 47.90
C THR A 217 -1.13 17.73 48.77
N GLN A 218 -2.38 17.26 48.72
CA GLN A 218 -3.44 17.79 49.59
C GLN A 218 -3.15 17.56 51.08
N THR A 219 -2.56 16.43 51.44
CA THR A 219 -2.22 16.10 52.83
C THR A 219 -1.09 16.99 53.32
N ASP A 220 -0.03 17.15 52.53
CA ASP A 220 1.14 17.97 52.86
C ASP A 220 0.76 19.47 53.00
N GLU A 221 -0.11 20.00 52.13
CA GLU A 221 -0.64 21.38 52.25
C GLU A 221 -1.49 21.64 53.50
N ILE A 222 -2.10 20.60 54.08
CA ILE A 222 -2.87 20.72 55.33
C ILE A 222 -1.90 20.78 56.51
N TYR A 223 -0.85 19.97 56.52
CA TYR A 223 0.15 19.97 57.59
C TYR A 223 0.98 21.26 57.64
N ASP A 224 1.27 21.90 56.50
CA ASP A 224 1.99 23.18 56.47
C ASP A 224 1.14 24.38 56.95
N LYS A 225 -0.18 24.20 57.10
CA LYS A 225 -1.12 25.26 57.55
C LYS A 225 -1.50 25.17 59.03
N ILE A 226 -1.03 24.14 59.75
CA ILE A 226 -1.30 23.89 61.19
C ILE A 226 -0.07 24.30 62.01
#